data_AF-A0A533S0D0-F1
#
_entry.id   AF-A0A533S0D0-F1
#
_cell.length_a   1.000
_cell.length_b   1.000
_cell.length_c   1.000
_cell.angle_alpha   90.00
_cell.angle_beta   90.00
_cell.angle_gamma   90.00
#
_symmetry.space_group_name_H-M   'P 1'
#
loop_
_entity.id
_entity.type
_entity.pdbx_description
1 polymer ?
#
loop_
_entity_poly.entity_id
_entity_poly.type
_entity_poly.pdbx_seq_one_letter_code
_entity_poly.pdbx_strand_id
1 'polypeptide(L)' 'MSIPGRLGLVQRVLPAYRAPFFDALAEACPDGLAVFAGQPRAVEMIEGSTALQVARLFPARNLH' A
#
# COMPACT_ATOMS: atom_id res chain seq x y z
N MET A 1 -1.13 6.19 19.69
CA MET A 1 0.17 6.76 19.26
C MET A 1 -0.03 7.26 17.84
N SER A 2 0.26 8.53 17.56
CA SER A 2 0.14 9.12 16.21
C SER A 2 1.52 9.28 15.60
N ILE A 3 1.59 9.17 14.27
CA ILE A 3 2.79 9.41 13.48
C ILE A 3 2.61 10.77 12.79
N PRO A 4 3.14 11.87 13.37
CA PRO A 4 2.98 13.20 12.80
C PRO A 4 3.83 13.31 11.54
N GLY A 5 3.19 13.60 10.40
CA GLY A 5 3.85 13.66 9.10
C GLY A 5 3.08 12.94 8.01
N ARG A 6 3.16 13.51 6.80
CA ARG A 6 2.62 12.89 5.59
C ARG A 6 3.60 11.82 5.11
N LEU A 7 3.14 10.58 5.04
CA LEU A 7 4.00 9.44 4.76
C LEU A 7 3.74 8.81 3.39
N GLY A 8 4.83 8.35 2.76
CA GLY A 8 4.81 7.55 1.55
C GLY A 8 5.50 6.21 1.80
N LEU A 9 4.82 5.11 1.49
CA LEU A 9 5.35 3.76 1.59
C LEU A 9 5.54 3.17 0.20
N VAL A 10 6.76 2.72 -0.09
CA VAL A 10 7.13 2.13 -1.38
C VAL A 10 7.22 0.62 -1.24
N GLN A 11 6.51 -0.11 -2.09
CA GLN A 11 6.63 -1.56 -2.21
C GLN A 11 6.59 -1.96 -3.68
N ARG A 12 7.19 -3.11 -4.00
CA ARG A 12 7.14 -3.65 -5.37
C ARG A 12 5.70 -4.00 -5.76
N VAL A 13 4.99 -4.73 -4.90
CA VAL A 13 3.62 -5.18 -5.12
C VAL A 13 2.82 -4.99 -3.84
N LEU A 14 1.50 -4.86 -3.91
CA LEU A 14 0.59 -4.82 -2.76
C LEU A 14 -0.18 -6.14 -2.65
N PRO A 15 0.25 -7.12 -1.81
CA PRO A 15 -0.52 -8.33 -1.57
C PRO A 15 -1.84 -8.03 -0.84
N ALA A 16 -2.91 -8.72 -1.20
CA ALA A 16 -4.24 -8.50 -0.63
C ALA A 16 -4.29 -8.62 0.89
N TYR A 17 -3.59 -9.60 1.45
CA TYR A 17 -3.51 -9.81 2.90
C TYR A 17 -2.84 -8.64 3.66
N ARG A 18 -2.10 -7.76 2.98
CA ARG A 18 -1.45 -6.58 3.59
C ARG A 18 -2.33 -5.34 3.57
N ALA A 19 -3.42 -5.32 2.81
CA ALA A 19 -4.31 -4.16 2.74
C ALA A 19 -4.82 -3.72 4.13
N PRO A 20 -5.31 -4.62 5.00
CA PRO A 20 -5.79 -4.22 6.34
C PRO A 20 -4.72 -3.58 7.21
N PHE A 21 -3.46 -4.04 7.08
CA PHE A 21 -2.34 -3.45 7.81
C PHE A 21 -2.06 -2.02 7.36
N PHE A 22 -2.07 -1.75 6.06
CA PHE A 22 -1.82 -0.40 5.56
C PHE A 22 -2.96 0.56 5.88
N ASP A 23 -4.20 0.08 5.93
CA ASP A 23 -5.32 0.89 6.41
C ASP A 23 -5.20 1.21 7.89
N ALA A 24 -4.87 0.23 8.74
CA ALA A 24 -4.60 0.47 10.17
C ALA A 24 -3.40 1.41 10.39
N LEU A 25 -2.36 1.33 9.55
CA LEU A 25 -1.23 2.26 9.61
C LEU A 25 -1.65 3.68 9.19
N ALA A 26 -2.51 3.80 8.17
CA ALA A 26 -3.03 5.10 7.74
C ALA A 26 -3.87 5.79 8.82
N GLU A 27 -4.62 5.04 9.62
CA GLU A 27 -5.34 5.58 10.78
C GLU A 27 -4.40 6.20 11.82
N ALA A 28 -3.18 5.71 11.94
CA ALA A 28 -2.15 6.30 12.80
C ALA A 28 -1.42 7.51 12.18
N CYS A 29 -1.65 7.80 10.89
CA CYS A 29 -1.01 8.88 10.13
C CYS A 29 -2.01 10.02 9.87
N PRO A 30 -2.19 10.99 10.80
CA PRO A 30 -3.18 12.06 10.66
C PRO A 30 -3.00 12.93 9.41
N ASP A 31 -1.77 13.09 8.91
CA ASP A 31 -1.48 13.85 7.69
C ASP A 31 -1.57 12.97 6.42
N GLY A 32 -2.02 11.73 6.58
CA GLY A 32 -2.28 10.76 5.52
C GLY A 32 -1.10 9.83 5.18
N LEU A 33 -1.46 8.67 4.64
CA LEU A 33 -0.53 7.66 4.12
C LEU A 33 -0.82 7.38 2.63
N ALA A 34 0.24 7.43 1.83
CA ALA A 34 0.22 6.99 0.43
C ALA A 34 1.04 5.69 0.27
N VAL A 35 0.50 4.73 -0.47
CA VAL A 35 1.16 3.45 -0.78
C VAL A 35 1.46 3.41 -2.27
N PHE A 36 2.73 3.41 -2.65
CA PHE A 36 3.19 3.26 -4.03
C PHE A 36 3.51 1.80 -4.31
N ALA A 37 2.71 1.15 -5.17
CA ALA A 37 2.81 -0.28 -5.43
C ALA A 37 2.40 -0.67 -6.85
N GLY A 38 3.14 -1.61 -7.45
CA GLY A 38 2.83 -2.19 -8.75
C GLY A 38 2.00 -3.47 -8.65
N GLN A 39 1.74 -4.07 -9.79
CA GLN A 39 1.05 -5.36 -9.87
C GLN A 39 2.04 -6.53 -9.79
N PRO A 40 1.67 -7.65 -9.15
CA PRO A 40 2.44 -8.88 -9.20
C PRO A 40 2.39 -9.52 -10.60
N ARG A 41 3.40 -10.32 -10.95
CA ARG A 41 3.33 -11.21 -12.12
C ARG A 41 2.48 -12.44 -11.78
N ALA A 42 1.79 -12.98 -12.79
CA ALA A 42 0.97 -14.19 -12.63
C ALA A 42 1.76 -15.39 -12.06
N VAL A 43 3.05 -15.50 -12.41
CA VAL A 43 3.94 -16.59 -11.94
C VAL A 43 4.31 -16.49 -10.45
N GLU A 44 4.07 -15.35 -9.80
CA GLU A 44 4.43 -15.13 -8.41
C GLU A 44 3.37 -15.66 -7.42
N MET A 45 2.17 -16.03 -7.92
CA MET A 45 1.05 -16.51 -7.10
C MET A 45 0.68 -15.57 -5.94
N ILE A 46 0.88 -14.26 -6.14
CA ILE A 46 0.49 -13.22 -5.19
C ILE A 46 -0.83 -12.62 -5.67
N GLU A 47 -1.88 -12.75 -4.85
CA GLU A 47 -3.11 -12.00 -5.05
C GLU A 47 -2.85 -10.53 -4.72
N GLY A 48 -2.92 -9.65 -5.72
CA GLY A 48 -2.75 -8.21 -5.55
C GLY A 48 -4.02 -7.57 -5.00
N SER A 49 -3.88 -6.58 -4.13
CA SER A 49 -4.97 -5.63 -3.85
C SER A 49 -4.87 -4.40 -4.74
N THR A 50 -6.02 -3.97 -5.24
CA THR A 50 -6.22 -2.74 -5.99
C THR A 50 -6.95 -1.67 -5.18
N ALA A 51 -7.33 -1.98 -3.93
CA ALA A 51 -8.12 -1.12 -3.08
C ALA A 51 -7.60 -1.07 -1.64
N LEU A 52 -7.55 0.15 -1.10
CA LEU A 52 -7.28 0.47 0.30
C LEU A 52 -8.44 1.36 0.75
N GLN A 53 -8.91 1.19 1.99
CA GLN A 53 -10.07 1.93 2.50
C GLN A 53 -9.68 3.29 3.06
N VAL A 54 -8.50 3.37 3.69
CA VAL A 54 -8.00 4.55 4.40
C VAL A 54 -6.73 5.06 3.73
N ALA A 55 -5.77 4.16 3.48
CA ALA A 55 -4.54 4.51 2.78
C ALA A 55 -4.81 4.84 1.31
N ARG A 56 -4.04 5.77 0.72
CA ARG A 56 -4.16 6.10 -0.71
C ARG A 56 -3.23 5.25 -1.54
N LEU A 57 -3.76 4.40 -2.41
CA LEU A 57 -2.96 3.64 -3.38
C LEU A 57 -2.52 4.55 -4.54
N PHE A 58 -1.22 4.54 -4.84
CA PHE A 58 -0.62 5.11 -6.04
C PHE A 58 -0.05 3.97 -6.89
N PRO A 59 -0.66 3.67 -8.05
CA PRO A 59 -0.20 2.58 -8.91
C PRO A 59 1.23 2.84 -9.43
N ALA A 60 2.09 1.84 -9.31
CA ALA A 60 3.44 1.84 -9.83
C ALA A 60 3.57 0.89 -11.04
N ARG A 61 4.63 1.09 -11.82
CA ARG A 61 5.05 0.16 -12.87
C ARG A 61 6.33 -0.54 -12.44
N ASN A 62 6.23 -1.83 -12.15
CA ASN A 62 7.39 -2.66 -11.85
C ASN A 62 8.24 -2.87 -13.12
N LEU A 63 9.53 -2.57 -13.03
CA LEU A 63 10.54 -2.99 -13.99
C LEU A 63 11.09 -4.33 -13.48
N HIS A 64 10.75 -5.40 -14.18
CA HIS A 64 11.01 -6.76 -13.74
C HIS A 64 12.18 -7.41 -14.45
#